data_AF-A0A1V5ZWN9-F1
#
_entry.id   AF-A0A1V5ZWN9-F1
#
_cell.length_a   1.000
_cell.length_b   1.000
_cell.length_c   1.000
_cell.angle_alpha   90.00
_cell.angle_beta   90.00
_cell.angle_gamma   90.00
#
_symmetry.space_group_name_H-M   'P 1'
#
loop_
_entity.id
_entity.type
_entity.pdbx_description
1 polymer ?
#
loop_
_entity_poly.entity_id
_entity_poly.type
_entity_poly.pdbx_seq_one_letter_code
_entity_poly.pdbx_strand_id
1 'polypeptide(L)'
;METYHIFKIVRTLQGIKQTNVANQIGITQQAIALFESGKSTLSNKTVSKIATLLNLNTAFLIDKSSNPFLSSNNLIKFSLPESINGIDYSIIFFIAEYNKYLNLVFFTSPSPLFSKYRNNTVFKHPTIAIGIKDADDNIFLLKCESKKPLFGERELLAKLEEINSQGKSKIDIDSKTLSVGKEKKFLDFTITKDEVDKYFTAVAYAATIITKDEDKLIQYIRKNNIGIQKLIKYLEAATQLS
;
A
#
# COMPACT_ATOMS: atom_id res chain seq x y z
N MET A 1 12.47 -3.55 7.12
CA MET A 1 11.96 -2.46 7.97
C MET A 1 11.44 -3.07 9.27
N GLU A 2 11.91 -2.60 10.43
CA GLU A 2 11.49 -3.13 11.73
C GLU A 2 10.00 -2.85 12.03
N THR A 3 9.35 -3.74 12.79
CA THR A 3 7.90 -3.64 13.09
C THR A 3 7.50 -2.31 13.71
N TYR A 4 8.26 -1.79 14.68
CA TYR A 4 7.97 -0.50 15.32
C TYR A 4 8.02 0.67 14.32
N HIS A 5 8.88 0.58 13.31
CA HIS A 5 9.05 1.63 12.31
C HIS A 5 7.87 1.65 11.33
N ILE A 6 7.40 0.46 10.90
CA ILE A 6 6.18 0.32 10.09
C ILE A 6 4.99 0.94 10.81
N PHE A 7 4.81 0.62 12.09
CA PHE A 7 3.70 1.13 12.90
C PHE A 7 3.73 2.66 12.98
N LYS A 8 4.89 3.24 13.28
CA LYS A 8 5.07 4.68 13.35
C LYS A 8 4.74 5.36 12.02
N ILE A 9 5.25 4.84 10.90
CA ILE A 9 5.01 5.38 9.57
C ILE A 9 3.52 5.32 9.23
N VAL A 10 2.91 4.13 9.28
CA VAL A 10 1.51 3.93 8.89
C VAL A 10 0.57 4.77 9.76
N ARG A 11 0.78 4.79 11.08
CA ARG A 11 0.01 5.62 12.01
C ARG A 11 0.10 7.11 11.64
N THR A 12 1.32 7.59 11.38
CA THR A 12 1.57 9.00 11.08
C THR A 12 0.92 9.40 9.75
N LEU A 13 1.07 8.57 8.71
CA LEU A 13 0.47 8.81 7.39
C LEU A 13 -1.07 8.76 7.42
N GLN A 14 -1.66 7.94 8.30
CA GLN A 14 -3.12 7.93 8.53
C GLN A 14 -3.60 9.11 9.39
N GLY A 15 -2.70 9.94 9.92
CA GLY A 15 -3.03 11.08 10.77
C GLY A 15 -3.53 10.69 12.18
N ILE A 16 -3.27 9.45 12.62
CA ILE A 16 -3.72 8.96 13.92
C ILE A 16 -2.70 9.39 14.99
N LYS A 17 -3.11 10.02 16.09
CA LYS A 17 -2.17 10.39 17.17
C LYS A 17 -1.85 9.19 18.05
N GLN A 18 -0.66 9.19 18.67
CA GLN A 18 -0.28 8.15 19.63
C GLN A 18 -1.28 8.05 20.80
N THR A 19 -1.86 9.18 21.23
CA THR A 19 -2.90 9.22 22.27
C THR A 19 -4.18 8.50 21.85
N ASN A 20 -4.59 8.61 20.58
CA ASN A 20 -5.76 7.88 20.07
C ASN A 20 -5.54 6.37 20.15
N VAL A 21 -4.38 5.89 19.71
CA VAL A 21 -4.00 4.48 19.80
C VAL A 21 -3.97 4.03 21.27
N ALA A 22 -3.27 4.78 22.13
CA ALA A 22 -3.16 4.48 23.55
C ALA A 22 -4.53 4.30 24.23
N ASN A 23 -5.45 5.25 23.98
CA ASN A 23 -6.81 5.22 24.53
C ASN A 23 -7.63 4.03 24.04
N GLN A 24 -7.56 3.69 22.75
CA GLN A 24 -8.33 2.56 22.19
C GLN A 24 -7.81 1.20 22.65
N ILE A 25 -6.51 1.10 22.95
CA ILE A 25 -5.87 -0.14 23.36
C ILE A 25 -5.88 -0.34 24.87
N GLY A 26 -5.99 0.76 25.64
CA GLY A 26 -5.96 0.76 27.10
C GLY A 26 -4.55 0.78 27.68
N ILE A 27 -3.62 1.54 27.07
CA ILE A 27 -2.24 1.72 27.54
C ILE A 27 -1.87 3.21 27.57
N THR A 28 -0.70 3.56 28.12
CA THR A 28 -0.24 4.95 28.17
C THR A 28 0.30 5.42 26.82
N GLN A 29 0.18 6.71 26.52
CA GLN A 29 0.83 7.31 25.35
C GLN A 29 2.35 7.09 25.36
N GLN A 30 2.97 7.17 26.55
CA GLN A 30 4.40 6.95 26.71
C GLN A 30 4.84 5.55 26.27
N ALA A 31 4.02 4.51 26.53
CA ALA A 31 4.29 3.16 26.05
C ALA A 31 4.31 3.08 24.52
N ILE A 32 3.39 3.77 23.84
CA ILE A 32 3.39 3.88 22.36
C ILE A 32 4.66 4.61 21.87
N ALA A 33 5.03 5.71 22.52
CA ALA A 33 6.20 6.50 22.12
C ALA A 33 7.53 5.72 22.28
N LEU A 34 7.68 4.98 23.39
CA LEU A 34 8.84 4.13 23.62
C LEU A 34 8.88 2.96 22.63
N PHE A 35 7.74 2.35 22.32
CA PHE A 35 7.64 1.32 21.30
C PHE A 35 8.04 1.83 19.90
N GLU A 36 7.44 2.93 19.43
CA GLU A 36 7.72 3.52 18.10
C GLU A 36 9.14 4.08 17.94
N SER A 37 9.87 4.25 19.04
CA SER A 37 11.29 4.62 19.05
C SER A 37 12.23 3.43 19.22
N GLY A 38 11.71 2.20 19.31
CA GLY A 38 12.49 0.99 19.52
C GLY A 38 13.08 0.88 20.93
N LYS A 39 12.66 1.73 21.87
CA LYS A 39 13.17 1.78 23.25
C LYS A 39 12.46 0.79 24.19
N SER A 40 11.32 0.25 23.78
CA SER A 40 10.60 -0.79 24.53
C SER A 40 9.85 -1.73 23.59
N THR A 41 9.53 -2.92 24.07
CA THR A 41 8.63 -3.86 23.40
C THR A 41 7.22 -3.75 23.98
N LEU A 42 6.23 -4.23 23.22
CA LEU A 42 4.86 -4.40 23.68
C LEU A 42 4.49 -5.88 23.57
N SER A 43 3.49 -6.33 24.34
CA SER A 43 3.01 -7.71 24.22
C SER A 43 2.46 -8.00 22.83
N ASN A 44 2.57 -9.24 22.35
CA ASN A 44 2.02 -9.67 21.06
C ASN A 44 0.52 -9.35 20.92
N LYS A 45 -0.24 -9.47 22.02
CA LYS A 45 -1.66 -9.10 22.08
C LYS A 45 -1.86 -7.60 21.84
N THR A 46 -1.05 -6.75 22.45
CA THR A 46 -1.08 -5.30 22.26
C THR A 46 -0.69 -4.92 20.82
N VAL A 47 0.40 -5.50 20.31
CA VAL A 47 0.87 -5.29 18.93
C VAL A 47 -0.20 -5.67 17.91
N SER A 48 -0.86 -6.82 18.10
CA SER A 48 -1.92 -7.28 17.19
C SER A 48 -3.11 -6.32 17.16
N LYS A 49 -3.56 -5.83 18.32
CA LYS A 49 -4.66 -4.84 18.37
C LYS A 49 -4.29 -3.52 17.68
N ILE A 50 -3.06 -3.04 17.88
CA ILE A 50 -2.59 -1.82 17.19
C ILE A 50 -2.50 -2.06 15.68
N ALA A 51 -2.02 -3.24 15.25
CA ALA A 51 -1.95 -3.59 13.83
C ALA A 51 -3.33 -3.51 13.17
N THR A 52 -4.34 -4.16 13.76
CA THR A 52 -5.72 -4.11 13.26
C THR A 52 -6.25 -2.68 13.17
N LEU A 53 -5.99 -1.85 14.18
CA LEU A 53 -6.39 -0.44 14.16
C LEU A 53 -5.78 0.33 12.98
N LEU A 54 -4.54 0.00 12.60
CA LEU A 54 -3.81 0.64 11.52
C LEU A 54 -4.03 -0.02 10.15
N ASN A 55 -4.95 -0.98 10.04
CA ASN A 55 -5.18 -1.82 8.85
C ASN A 55 -3.94 -2.65 8.44
N LEU A 56 -3.04 -2.93 9.38
CA LEU A 56 -1.90 -3.81 9.17
C LEU A 56 -2.31 -5.27 9.37
N ASN A 57 -1.84 -6.14 8.50
CA ASN A 57 -2.02 -7.57 8.62
C ASN A 57 -1.11 -8.10 9.75
N THR A 58 -1.70 -8.74 10.76
CA THR A 58 -0.94 -9.34 11.86
C THR A 58 -0.06 -10.50 11.40
N ALA A 59 -0.47 -11.23 10.35
CA ALA A 59 0.33 -12.31 9.78
C ALA A 59 1.65 -11.77 9.22
N PHE A 60 1.64 -10.57 8.61
CA PHE A 60 2.85 -9.91 8.13
C PHE A 60 3.86 -9.55 9.23
N LEU A 61 3.41 -9.44 10.47
CA LEU A 61 4.30 -9.15 11.59
C LEU A 61 5.13 -10.36 12.00
N ILE A 62 4.62 -11.56 11.70
CA ILE A 62 5.27 -12.84 11.97
C ILE A 62 6.07 -13.29 10.74
N ASP A 63 5.44 -13.23 9.57
CA ASP A 63 6.02 -13.64 8.29
C ASP A 63 5.91 -12.53 7.24
N LYS A 64 7.06 -12.04 6.80
CA LYS A 64 7.17 -10.96 5.80
C LYS A 64 6.76 -11.39 4.38
N SER A 65 6.39 -12.65 4.17
CA SER A 65 5.82 -13.14 2.90
C SER A 65 4.35 -12.76 2.69
N SER A 66 3.63 -12.43 3.77
CA SER A 66 2.22 -12.03 3.72
C SER A 66 2.04 -10.59 3.22
N ASN A 67 0.85 -10.24 2.72
CA ASN A 67 0.52 -8.84 2.43
C ASN A 67 0.57 -8.00 3.72
N PRO A 68 1.26 -6.85 3.75
CA PRO A 68 1.38 -6.00 4.94
C PRO A 68 0.08 -5.37 5.40
N PHE A 69 -0.90 -5.21 4.52
CA PHE A 69 -2.18 -4.58 4.82
C PHE A 69 -3.32 -5.58 4.71
N LEU A 70 -4.32 -5.37 5.56
CA LEU A 70 -5.58 -6.10 5.51
C LEU A 70 -6.68 -5.19 6.01
N SER A 71 -7.54 -4.73 5.11
CA SER A 71 -8.71 -3.93 5.45
C SER A 71 -10.00 -4.66 5.13
N SER A 72 -10.87 -4.79 6.13
CA SER A 72 -12.14 -5.51 6.07
C SER A 72 -13.28 -4.74 5.38
N ASN A 73 -12.95 -3.78 4.49
CA ASN A 73 -13.81 -2.96 3.59
C ASN A 73 -13.57 -1.45 3.65
N ASN A 74 -12.55 -0.99 4.39
CA ASN A 74 -12.28 0.45 4.47
C ASN A 74 -11.27 0.89 3.41
N LEU A 75 -11.45 2.11 2.92
CA LEU A 75 -10.43 2.80 2.14
C LEU A 75 -9.26 3.16 3.06
N ILE A 76 -8.06 2.65 2.78
CA ILE A 76 -6.85 2.99 3.53
C ILE A 76 -6.35 4.35 3.04
N LYS A 77 -6.25 5.32 3.94
CA LYS A 77 -5.99 6.73 3.59
C LYS A 77 -4.62 7.15 4.08
N PHE A 78 -3.79 7.69 3.19
CA PHE A 78 -2.47 8.21 3.55
C PHE A 78 -2.28 9.66 3.11
N SER A 79 -1.91 10.52 4.06
CA SER A 79 -1.39 11.86 3.78
C SER A 79 0.12 11.78 3.70
N LEU A 80 0.66 11.98 2.49
CA LEU A 80 2.08 11.95 2.22
C LEU A 80 2.74 13.26 2.69
N PRO A 81 3.81 13.20 3.48
CA PRO A 81 4.48 14.39 3.97
C PRO A 81 5.27 15.06 2.84
N GLU A 82 5.31 16.39 2.90
CA GLU A 82 6.19 17.21 2.07
C GLU A 82 7.48 17.50 2.83
N SER A 83 8.60 17.30 2.15
CA SER A 83 9.92 17.71 2.62
C SER A 83 10.56 18.66 1.61
N ILE A 84 11.69 19.26 2.00
CA ILE A 84 12.52 20.07 1.09
C ILE A 84 12.95 19.24 -0.14
N ASN A 85 13.11 17.93 0.03
CA ASN A 85 13.53 16.99 -1.01
C ASN A 85 12.34 16.44 -1.83
N GLY A 86 11.14 16.97 -1.63
CA GLY A 86 9.92 16.54 -2.30
C GLY A 86 9.01 15.69 -1.43
N ILE A 87 8.12 14.95 -2.09
CA ILE A 87 7.12 14.11 -1.44
C ILE A 87 7.72 12.75 -1.09
N ASP A 88 7.52 12.31 0.15
CA ASP A 88 7.97 10.98 0.57
C ASP A 88 7.00 9.89 0.06
N TYR A 89 7.41 9.21 -1.01
CA TYR A 89 6.68 8.08 -1.59
C TYR A 89 7.09 6.72 -1.00
N SER A 90 7.86 6.67 0.10
CA SER A 90 8.39 5.42 0.66
C SER A 90 7.32 4.39 0.99
N ILE A 91 6.12 4.84 1.39
CA ILE A 91 4.99 3.94 1.65
C ILE A 91 4.49 3.26 0.37
N ILE A 92 4.53 3.93 -0.78
CA ILE A 92 4.12 3.34 -2.07
C ILE A 92 5.13 2.26 -2.47
N PHE A 93 6.43 2.53 -2.31
CA PHE A 93 7.46 1.52 -2.58
C PHE A 93 7.32 0.32 -1.64
N PHE A 94 7.06 0.55 -0.35
CA PHE A 94 6.81 -0.51 0.61
C PHE A 94 5.59 -1.36 0.20
N ILE A 95 4.47 -0.74 -0.19
CA ILE A 95 3.29 -1.49 -0.68
C ILE A 95 3.67 -2.30 -1.91
N ALA A 96 4.42 -1.73 -2.86
CA ALA A 96 4.87 -2.42 -4.07
C ALA A 96 5.78 -3.60 -3.80
N GLU A 97 6.76 -3.48 -2.89
CA GLU A 97 7.71 -4.57 -2.63
C GLU A 97 7.08 -5.79 -1.95
N TYR A 98 5.96 -5.62 -1.26
CA TYR A 98 5.30 -6.68 -0.49
C TYR A 98 3.95 -7.12 -1.05
N ASN A 99 3.62 -6.73 -2.28
CA ASN A 99 2.41 -7.16 -2.97
C ASN A 99 2.75 -7.75 -4.32
N LYS A 100 2.18 -8.93 -4.64
CA LYS A 100 2.42 -9.61 -5.92
C LYS A 100 1.92 -8.81 -7.12
N TYR A 101 0.86 -8.02 -6.91
CA TYR A 101 0.24 -7.20 -7.92
C TYR A 101 -0.22 -5.86 -7.34
N LEU A 102 -0.03 -4.79 -8.11
CA LEU A 102 -0.62 -3.49 -7.84
C LEU A 102 -1.20 -2.86 -9.12
N ASN A 103 -2.38 -2.27 -8.99
CA ASN A 103 -2.93 -1.31 -9.94
C ASN A 103 -2.82 0.09 -9.33
N LEU A 104 -2.05 0.99 -9.95
CA LEU A 104 -1.92 2.37 -9.53
C LEU A 104 -2.64 3.30 -10.50
N VAL A 105 -3.46 4.19 -9.95
CA VAL A 105 -4.17 5.21 -10.71
C VAL A 105 -3.77 6.59 -10.22
N PHE A 106 -3.14 7.37 -11.10
CA PHE A 106 -2.87 8.78 -10.86
C PHE A 106 -4.12 9.60 -11.15
N PHE A 107 -4.72 10.18 -10.13
CA PHE A 107 -5.88 11.07 -10.28
C PHE A 107 -5.42 12.48 -10.56
N THR A 108 -5.70 12.98 -11.75
CA THR A 108 -5.29 14.31 -12.20
C THR A 108 -6.49 15.26 -12.28
N SER A 109 -6.28 16.58 -12.16
CA SER A 109 -7.37 17.55 -12.21
C SER A 109 -7.05 18.74 -13.13
N PRO A 110 -7.93 19.09 -14.08
CA PRO A 110 -7.78 20.26 -14.94
C PRO A 110 -8.17 21.57 -14.23
N SER A 111 -8.57 21.50 -12.95
CA SER A 111 -9.06 22.62 -12.16
C SER A 111 -8.12 23.82 -12.22
N PRO A 112 -8.63 25.04 -12.50
CA PRO A 112 -7.81 26.26 -12.54
C PRO A 112 -7.03 26.51 -11.25
N LEU A 113 -7.53 26.02 -10.11
CA LEU A 113 -6.87 26.09 -8.80
C LEU A 113 -5.45 25.51 -8.81
N PHE A 114 -5.21 24.52 -9.68
CA PHE A 114 -3.93 23.83 -9.78
C PHE A 114 -3.12 24.22 -11.03
N SER A 115 -3.58 25.21 -11.80
CA SER A 115 -2.95 25.62 -13.07
C SER A 115 -1.45 25.94 -12.94
N LYS A 116 -1.03 26.55 -11.83
CA LYS A 116 0.39 26.85 -11.55
C LYS A 116 1.29 25.62 -11.39
N TYR A 117 0.73 24.43 -11.19
CA TYR A 117 1.47 23.17 -11.02
C TYR A 117 1.59 22.37 -12.31
N ARG A 118 1.07 22.86 -13.44
CA ARG A 118 1.07 22.12 -14.73
C ARG A 118 2.47 21.71 -15.20
N ASN A 119 3.49 22.50 -14.88
CA ASN A 119 4.87 22.22 -15.28
C ASN A 119 5.59 21.22 -14.34
N ASN A 120 4.98 20.88 -13.20
CA ASN A 120 5.57 20.03 -12.17
C ASN A 120 5.12 18.56 -12.26
N THR A 121 4.31 18.22 -13.28
CA THR A 121 3.77 16.88 -13.46
C THR A 121 4.18 16.31 -14.82
N VAL A 122 4.26 14.98 -14.90
CA VAL A 122 4.47 14.26 -16.17
C VAL A 122 3.17 14.05 -16.95
N PHE A 123 2.02 14.27 -16.31
CA PHE A 123 0.72 14.09 -16.91
C PHE A 123 0.20 15.39 -17.52
N LYS A 124 -0.89 15.31 -18.31
CA LYS A 124 -1.55 16.49 -18.89
C LYS A 124 -2.03 17.49 -17.83
N HIS A 125 -2.39 16.99 -16.64
CA HIS A 125 -2.94 17.77 -15.55
C HIS A 125 -2.28 17.38 -14.22
N PRO A 126 -2.15 18.30 -13.25
CA PRO A 126 -1.54 17.99 -11.96
C PRO A 126 -2.21 16.83 -11.24
N THR A 127 -1.41 15.92 -10.71
CA THR A 127 -1.86 14.79 -9.88
C THR A 127 -2.31 15.29 -8.52
N ILE A 128 -3.56 15.06 -8.13
CA ILE A 128 -4.08 15.47 -6.81
C ILE A 128 -4.02 14.35 -5.77
N ALA A 129 -4.03 13.10 -6.24
CA ALA A 129 -4.06 11.90 -5.42
C ALA A 129 -3.61 10.68 -6.25
N ILE A 130 -3.18 9.63 -5.55
CA ILE A 130 -2.85 8.33 -6.14
C ILE A 130 -3.77 7.29 -5.49
N GLY A 131 -4.48 6.53 -6.31
CA GLY A 131 -5.17 5.31 -5.90
C GLY A 131 -4.26 4.11 -6.09
N ILE A 132 -4.29 3.16 -5.17
CA ILE A 132 -3.62 1.87 -5.33
C ILE A 132 -4.63 0.78 -4.98
N LYS A 133 -4.72 -0.26 -5.81
CA LYS A 133 -5.45 -1.49 -5.51
C LYS A 133 -4.49 -2.67 -5.56
N ASP A 134 -4.46 -3.48 -4.51
CA ASP A 134 -3.62 -4.67 -4.45
C ASP A 134 -4.38 -5.96 -4.78
N ALA A 135 -3.67 -7.09 -4.70
CA ALA A 135 -4.22 -8.41 -5.01
C ALA A 135 -5.27 -8.91 -3.99
N ASP A 136 -5.26 -8.38 -2.77
CA ASP A 136 -6.16 -8.77 -1.69
C ASP A 136 -7.36 -7.81 -1.56
N ASP A 137 -7.62 -7.01 -2.61
CA ASP A 137 -8.69 -6.01 -2.67
C ASP A 137 -8.58 -4.89 -1.62
N ASN A 138 -7.38 -4.66 -1.07
CA ASN A 138 -7.13 -3.43 -0.34
C ASN A 138 -7.06 -2.28 -1.33
N ILE A 139 -7.74 -1.18 -1.00
CA ILE A 139 -7.67 0.06 -1.77
C ILE A 139 -7.06 1.14 -0.89
N PHE A 140 -6.03 1.78 -1.42
CA PHE A 140 -5.33 2.90 -0.82
C PHE A 140 -5.66 4.17 -1.58
N LEU A 141 -5.87 5.26 -0.85
CA LEU A 141 -5.94 6.60 -1.40
C LEU A 141 -4.91 7.49 -0.72
N LEU A 142 -3.95 7.96 -1.52
CA LEU A 142 -2.84 8.77 -1.07
C LEU A 142 -2.97 10.18 -1.65
N LYS A 143 -2.75 11.20 -0.81
CA LYS A 143 -2.68 12.60 -1.24
C LYS A 143 -1.54 13.31 -0.54
N CYS A 144 -1.20 14.49 -1.01
CA CYS A 144 -0.32 15.40 -0.29
C CYS A 144 -0.96 15.87 1.03
N GLU A 145 -0.17 15.97 2.12
CA GLU A 145 -0.68 16.44 3.40
C GLU A 145 -1.26 17.87 3.31
N SER A 146 -0.56 18.80 2.64
CA SER A 146 -1.04 20.18 2.46
C SER A 146 -2.18 20.34 1.46
N LYS A 147 -2.69 19.23 0.89
CA LYS A 147 -3.73 19.19 -0.16
C LYS A 147 -3.33 19.89 -1.47
N LYS A 148 -2.04 20.19 -1.66
CA LYS A 148 -1.50 20.58 -2.97
C LYS A 148 -1.41 19.37 -3.89
N PRO A 149 -1.28 19.58 -5.21
CA PRO A 149 -0.94 18.52 -6.13
C PRO A 149 0.37 17.82 -5.73
N LEU A 150 0.40 16.52 -5.96
CA LEU A 150 1.60 15.70 -5.92
C LEU A 150 2.57 16.13 -7.05
N PHE A 151 3.86 15.92 -6.83
CA PHE A 151 4.94 16.18 -7.78
C PHE A 151 6.07 15.16 -7.59
N GLY A 152 7.02 15.12 -8.53
CA GLY A 152 8.08 14.11 -8.51
C GLY A 152 7.60 12.75 -9.02
N GLU A 153 6.62 12.74 -9.92
CA GLU A 153 6.09 11.51 -10.50
C GLU A 153 7.14 10.78 -11.34
N ARG A 154 8.14 11.48 -11.90
CA ARG A 154 9.23 10.84 -12.67
C ARG A 154 10.01 9.86 -11.80
N GLU A 155 10.43 10.30 -10.62
CA GLU A 155 11.20 9.52 -9.66
C GLU A 155 10.37 8.36 -9.11
N LEU A 156 9.10 8.62 -8.80
CA LEU A 156 8.15 7.60 -8.37
C LEU A 156 7.97 6.50 -9.45
N LEU A 157 7.68 6.90 -10.69
CA LEU A 157 7.46 5.97 -11.80
C LEU A 157 8.73 5.16 -12.11
N ALA A 158 9.90 5.80 -12.14
CA ALA A 158 11.17 5.10 -12.37
C ALA A 158 11.44 4.01 -11.34
N LYS A 159 11.18 4.29 -10.05
CA LYS A 159 11.38 3.31 -8.98
C LYS A 159 10.32 2.20 -8.99
N LEU A 160 9.08 2.51 -9.36
CA LEU A 160 8.06 1.47 -9.56
C LEU A 160 8.43 0.54 -10.73
N GLU A 161 8.94 1.09 -11.83
CA GLU A 161 9.43 0.30 -12.97
C GLU A 161 10.63 -0.58 -12.58
N GLU A 162 11.52 -0.07 -11.73
CA GLU A 162 12.60 -0.87 -11.15
C GLU A 162 12.05 -2.07 -10.35
N ILE A 163 11.08 -1.86 -9.47
CA ILE A 163 10.45 -2.93 -8.68
C ILE A 163 9.76 -3.96 -9.61
N ASN A 164 9.07 -3.47 -10.64
CA ASN A 164 8.39 -4.29 -11.64
C ASN A 164 9.38 -5.17 -12.43
N SER A 165 10.45 -4.57 -12.95
CA SER A 165 11.50 -5.27 -13.71
C SER A 165 12.29 -6.26 -12.85
N GLN A 166 12.46 -5.99 -11.55
CA GLN A 166 13.01 -6.96 -10.59
C GLN A 166 12.10 -8.17 -10.39
N GLY A 167 10.82 -8.09 -10.75
CA GLY A 167 9.84 -9.17 -10.63
C GLY A 167 9.34 -9.38 -9.21
N LYS A 168 9.52 -8.38 -8.34
CA LYS A 168 9.00 -8.38 -6.96
C LYS A 168 7.48 -8.19 -6.93
N SER A 169 6.96 -7.40 -7.88
CA SER A 169 5.55 -7.09 -8.03
C SER A 169 5.25 -6.87 -9.50
N LYS A 170 4.07 -7.26 -9.95
CA LYS A 170 3.55 -6.79 -11.23
C LYS A 170 2.78 -5.50 -11.01
N ILE A 171 3.21 -4.43 -11.66
CA ILE A 171 2.69 -3.08 -11.43
C ILE A 171 2.06 -2.56 -12.71
N ASP A 172 0.75 -2.31 -12.67
CA ASP A 172 0.04 -1.60 -13.73
C ASP A 172 -0.18 -0.15 -13.31
N ILE A 173 0.05 0.79 -14.23
CA ILE A 173 -0.07 2.21 -13.97
C ILE A 173 -1.00 2.85 -14.99
N ASP A 174 -2.02 3.56 -14.50
CA ASP A 174 -2.97 4.33 -15.30
C ASP A 174 -3.09 5.76 -14.73
N SER A 175 -3.70 6.66 -15.50
CA SER A 175 -4.07 7.99 -15.04
C SER A 175 -5.52 8.31 -15.41
N LYS A 176 -6.24 8.94 -14.48
CA LYS A 176 -7.63 9.35 -14.68
C LYS A 176 -7.77 10.84 -14.39
N THR A 177 -8.23 11.59 -15.39
CA THR A 177 -8.57 13.00 -15.21
C THR A 177 -9.94 13.12 -14.58
N LEU A 178 -10.00 13.72 -13.40
CA LEU A 178 -11.24 14.00 -12.70
C LEU A 178 -11.91 15.25 -13.27
N SER A 179 -13.24 15.22 -13.33
CA SER A 179 -14.03 16.42 -13.61
C SER A 179 -13.81 17.46 -12.51
N VAL A 180 -13.78 18.75 -12.88
CA VAL A 180 -13.62 19.87 -11.94
C VAL A 180 -14.63 19.77 -10.79
N GLY A 181 -14.16 20.00 -9.56
CA GLY A 181 -14.93 19.87 -8.32
C GLY A 181 -14.91 18.47 -7.71
N LYS A 182 -14.73 17.40 -8.50
CA LYS A 182 -14.63 16.03 -7.94
C LYS A 182 -13.35 15.84 -7.13
N GLU A 183 -12.29 16.60 -7.42
CA GLU A 183 -11.03 16.58 -6.65
C GLU A 183 -11.25 16.74 -5.14
N LYS A 184 -12.28 17.50 -4.73
CA LYS A 184 -12.53 17.82 -3.33
C LYS A 184 -12.78 16.57 -2.50
N LYS A 185 -13.55 15.60 -3.02
CA LYS A 185 -13.82 14.35 -2.30
C LYS A 185 -12.56 13.53 -2.04
N PHE A 186 -11.59 13.59 -2.95
CA PHE A 186 -10.31 12.90 -2.82
C PHE A 186 -9.42 13.62 -1.80
N LEU A 187 -9.30 14.95 -1.92
CA LEU A 187 -8.47 15.78 -1.04
C LEU A 187 -8.98 15.86 0.40
N ASP A 188 -10.29 15.76 0.60
CA ASP A 188 -10.93 15.74 1.92
C ASP A 188 -11.13 14.32 2.45
N PHE A 189 -10.73 13.29 1.70
CA PHE A 189 -10.95 11.87 2.05
C PHE A 189 -12.41 11.52 2.38
N THR A 190 -13.37 12.22 1.78
CA THR A 190 -14.81 11.92 1.93
C THR A 190 -15.29 10.91 0.90
N ILE A 191 -14.46 10.57 -0.09
CA ILE A 191 -14.75 9.51 -1.06
C ILE A 191 -14.72 8.13 -0.38
N THR A 192 -15.62 7.24 -0.79
CA THR A 192 -15.75 5.86 -0.29
C THR A 192 -14.87 4.87 -1.05
N LYS A 193 -14.62 3.68 -0.48
CA LYS A 193 -13.88 2.59 -1.13
C LYS A 193 -14.52 2.26 -2.50
N ASP A 194 -15.83 2.04 -2.53
CA ASP A 194 -16.58 1.68 -3.75
C ASP A 194 -16.57 2.78 -4.82
N GLU A 195 -16.53 4.06 -4.43
CA GLU A 195 -16.38 5.16 -5.38
C GLU A 195 -14.98 5.20 -6.00
N VAL A 196 -13.93 4.92 -5.24
CA VAL A 196 -12.55 4.82 -5.77
C VAL A 196 -12.39 3.55 -6.61
N ASP A 197 -13.01 2.44 -6.20
CA ASP A 197 -12.88 1.14 -6.85
C ASP A 197 -13.27 1.18 -8.34
N LYS A 198 -14.29 1.98 -8.67
CA LYS A 198 -14.78 2.21 -10.05
C LYS A 198 -13.72 2.74 -11.02
N TYR A 199 -12.60 3.27 -10.53
CA TYR A 199 -11.53 3.80 -11.37
C TYR A 199 -10.45 2.78 -11.69
N PHE A 200 -10.40 1.65 -10.99
CA PHE A 200 -9.50 0.56 -11.34
C PHE A 200 -10.14 -0.26 -12.45
N THR A 201 -9.33 -0.62 -13.44
CA THR A 201 -9.76 -1.56 -14.47
C THR A 201 -10.14 -2.87 -13.78
N ALA A 202 -11.34 -3.38 -14.07
CA ALA A 202 -11.73 -4.72 -13.66
C ALA A 202 -10.78 -5.67 -14.38
N VAL A 203 -9.84 -6.25 -13.65
CA VAL A 203 -9.00 -7.24 -14.27
C VAL A 203 -8.91 -8.48 -13.40
N ALA A 204 -9.02 -9.60 -14.10
CA ALA A 204 -9.34 -10.92 -13.60
C ALA A 204 -8.12 -11.55 -12.89
N TYR A 205 -7.55 -10.83 -11.92
CA TYR A 205 -6.12 -10.84 -11.66
C TYR A 205 -5.55 -11.92 -10.75
N ALA A 206 -6.36 -12.68 -10.01
CA ALA A 206 -5.81 -13.67 -9.10
C ALA A 206 -5.26 -14.94 -9.81
N ALA A 207 -5.62 -15.20 -11.07
CA ALA A 207 -5.36 -16.50 -11.71
C ALA A 207 -4.19 -16.55 -12.70
N THR A 208 -3.59 -15.41 -13.09
CA THR A 208 -2.67 -15.36 -14.25
C THR A 208 -1.35 -14.64 -14.02
N ILE A 209 -1.13 -14.01 -12.87
CA ILE A 209 0.13 -13.33 -12.58
C ILE A 209 1.07 -14.28 -11.85
N ILE A 210 2.10 -14.75 -12.56
CA ILE A 210 3.16 -15.59 -12.03
C ILE A 210 4.36 -14.68 -11.72
N THR A 211 4.74 -14.57 -10.44
CA THR A 211 5.98 -13.89 -10.01
C THR A 211 7.23 -14.62 -10.51
N LYS A 212 8.41 -13.99 -10.49
CA LYS A 212 9.65 -14.68 -10.91
C LYS A 212 9.94 -15.94 -10.11
N ASP A 213 9.64 -15.96 -8.81
CA ASP A 213 9.88 -17.13 -7.98
C ASP A 213 8.84 -18.22 -8.21
N GLU A 214 7.57 -17.86 -8.46
CA GLU A 214 6.56 -18.82 -8.91
C GLU A 214 6.89 -19.38 -10.30
N ASP A 215 7.44 -18.57 -11.21
CA ASP A 215 7.90 -19.03 -12.52
C ASP A 215 9.09 -19.99 -12.38
N LYS A 216 10.06 -19.69 -11.52
CA LYS A 216 11.14 -20.64 -11.18
C LYS A 216 10.59 -21.95 -10.63
N LEU A 217 9.59 -21.90 -9.75
CA LEU A 217 8.95 -23.09 -9.21
C LEU A 217 8.23 -23.87 -10.32
N ILE A 218 7.48 -23.20 -11.20
CA ILE A 218 6.80 -23.82 -12.34
C ILE A 218 7.83 -24.46 -13.30
N GLN A 219 8.90 -23.75 -13.61
CA GLN A 219 10.01 -24.27 -14.41
C GLN A 219 10.66 -25.48 -13.75
N TYR A 220 10.87 -25.46 -12.43
CA TYR A 220 11.43 -26.58 -11.68
C TYR A 220 10.51 -27.80 -11.70
N ILE A 221 9.20 -27.60 -11.49
CA ILE A 221 8.18 -28.65 -11.57
C ILE A 221 8.19 -29.29 -12.96
N ARG A 222 8.18 -28.47 -14.01
CA ARG A 222 8.22 -28.92 -15.41
C ARG A 222 9.51 -29.67 -15.74
N LYS A 223 10.66 -29.11 -15.37
CA LYS A 223 11.99 -29.70 -15.62
C LYS A 223 12.15 -31.08 -14.98
N ASN A 224 11.59 -31.26 -13.79
CA ASN A 224 11.70 -32.51 -13.03
C ASN A 224 10.45 -33.41 -13.16
N ASN A 225 9.50 -33.04 -14.03
CA ASN A 225 8.27 -33.79 -14.27
C ASN A 225 7.48 -34.11 -12.98
N ILE A 226 7.46 -33.17 -12.03
CA ILE A 226 6.81 -33.35 -10.73
C ILE A 226 5.29 -33.30 -10.93
N GLY A 227 4.60 -34.37 -10.52
CA GLY A 227 3.14 -34.42 -10.57
C GLY A 227 2.51 -33.39 -9.63
N ILE A 228 1.85 -32.37 -10.20
CA ILE A 228 1.29 -31.22 -9.44
C ILE A 228 0.37 -31.67 -8.31
N GLN A 229 -0.55 -32.61 -8.56
CA GLN A 229 -1.46 -33.08 -7.51
C GLN A 229 -0.75 -33.78 -6.34
N LYS A 230 0.36 -34.46 -6.60
CA LYS A 230 1.15 -35.11 -5.56
C LYS A 230 1.89 -34.07 -4.72
N LEU A 231 2.41 -33.02 -5.37
CA LEU A 231 3.05 -31.89 -4.70
C LEU A 231 2.05 -31.13 -3.81
N ILE A 232 0.85 -30.85 -4.30
CA ILE A 232 -0.21 -30.18 -3.52
C ILE A 232 -0.52 -30.98 -2.25
N LYS A 233 -0.80 -32.29 -2.38
CA LYS A 233 -1.07 -33.16 -1.23
C LYS A 233 0.07 -33.18 -0.21
N TYR A 234 1.32 -33.16 -0.68
CA TYR A 234 2.49 -33.13 0.20
C TYR A 234 2.59 -31.80 0.95
N LEU A 235 2.38 -30.67 0.27
CA LEU A 235 2.41 -29.34 0.88
C LEU A 235 1.26 -29.15 1.88
N GLU A 236 0.05 -29.62 1.56
CA GLU A 236 -1.11 -29.60 2.48
C GLU A 236 -0.86 -30.43 3.74
N ALA A 237 -0.22 -31.60 3.60
CA ALA A 237 0.15 -32.41 4.76
C ALA A 237 1.22 -31.74 5.63
N ALA A 238 2.18 -31.03 5.01
CA ALA A 238 3.23 -30.33 5.72
C ALA A 238 2.72 -29.10 6.50
N THR A 239 1.72 -28.38 5.98
CA THR A 239 1.12 -27.21 6.65
C THR A 239 0.17 -27.56 7.79
N GLN A 240 -0.35 -28.79 7.87
CA GLN A 240 -1.13 -29.25 9.03
C GLN A 240 -0.27 -29.71 10.21
N LEU A 241 1.05 -29.88 10.01
CA LEU A 241 2.01 -30.30 11.03
C LEU A 241 2.79 -29.13 11.66
N SER A 242 2.59 -27.91 11.15
CA SER A 242 3.20 -26.65 11.60
C SER A 242 2.22 -25.78 12.37
#